data_AF-A0A9E1Y751-F1
#
_entry.id   AF-A0A9E1Y751-F1
#
_cell.length_a   1.000
_cell.length_b   1.000
_cell.length_c   1.000
_cell.angle_alpha   90.00
_cell.angle_beta   90.00
_cell.angle_gamma   90.00
#
_symmetry.space_group_name_H-M   'P 1'
#
loop_
_entity.id
_entity.type
_entity.pdbx_description
1 polymer ?
#
loop_
_entity_poly.entity_id
_entity_poly.type
_entity_poly.pdbx_seq_one_letter_code
_entity_poly.pdbx_strand_id
1 'polypeptide(L)' 'MNKIQQFMLKHPYVSMAVILPFTFTIVMGLFSILLNIILPAIITFWVAGWIYTAIVGRPIRNYYRQPLWYTNYK' A
#
# COMPACT_ATOMS: atom_id res chain seq x y z
N MET A 1 -26.86 24.17 -14.83
CA MET A 1 -26.72 22.78 -14.31
C MET A 1 -27.15 21.81 -15.40
N ASN A 2 -26.39 20.73 -15.60
CA ASN A 2 -26.69 19.75 -16.64
C ASN A 2 -27.76 18.75 -16.15
N LYS A 3 -28.49 18.11 -17.09
CA LYS A 3 -29.61 17.19 -16.77
C LYS A 3 -29.21 16.06 -15.81
N ILE A 4 -28.02 15.49 -15.99
CA ILE A 4 -27.48 14.45 -15.10
C ILE A 4 -27.25 15.01 -13.69
N GLN A 5 -26.67 16.20 -13.59
CA GLN A 5 -26.38 16.86 -12.31
C GLN A 5 -27.68 17.18 -11.55
N GLN A 6 -28.72 17.63 -12.27
CA GLN A 6 -30.04 17.89 -11.70
C GLN A 6 -30.73 16.59 -11.24
N PHE A 7 -30.61 15.51 -12.00
CA PHE A 7 -31.09 14.18 -11.61
C PHE A 7 -30.39 13.69 -10.33
N MET A 8 -29.07 13.86 -10.25
CA MET A 8 -28.27 13.44 -9.09
C MET A 8 -28.69 14.16 -7.82
N LEU A 9 -28.92 15.47 -7.90
CA LEU A 9 -29.38 16.26 -6.76
C LEU A 9 -30.84 15.97 -6.38
N LYS A 10 -31.69 15.63 -7.35
CA LYS A 10 -33.09 15.27 -7.11
C LYS A 10 -33.24 13.85 -6.53
N HIS A 11 -32.36 12.93 -6.89
CA HIS A 11 -32.38 11.53 -6.46
C HIS A 11 -31.00 11.08 -5.94
N PRO A 12 -30.55 11.59 -4.78
CA PRO A 12 -29.19 11.37 -4.27
C PRO A 12 -28.90 9.90 -3.96
N TYR A 13 -29.84 9.18 -3.32
CA TYR A 13 -29.64 7.79 -2.94
C TYR A 13 -29.55 6.85 -4.16
N VAL A 14 -30.40 7.07 -5.16
CA VAL A 14 -30.38 6.28 -6.41
C VAL A 14 -29.08 6.52 -7.15
N SER A 15 -28.65 7.78 -7.23
CA SER A 15 -27.40 8.15 -7.90
C SER A 15 -26.18 7.57 -7.18
N MET A 16 -26.18 7.60 -5.85
CA MET A 16 -25.13 6.98 -5.04
C MET A 16 -25.07 5.47 -5.27
N ALA A 17 -26.22 4.79 -5.25
CA ALA A 17 -26.30 3.34 -5.48
C ALA A 17 -25.75 2.94 -6.86
N VAL A 18 -25.97 3.77 -7.89
CA VAL A 18 -25.44 3.53 -9.24
C VAL A 18 -23.93 3.76 -9.31
N ILE A 19 -23.40 4.79 -8.66
CA ILE A 19 -21.96 5.11 -8.72
C ILE A 19 -21.13 4.16 -7.85
N LEU A 20 -21.69 3.70 -6.74
CA LEU A 20 -21.01 2.87 -5.73
C LEU A 20 -20.27 1.65 -6.31
N PRO A 21 -20.84 0.78 -7.17
CA PRO A 21 -20.11 -0.38 -7.69
C PRO A 21 -18.88 0.00 -8.54
N PHE A 22 -18.95 1.09 -9.29
CA PHE A 22 -17.82 1.57 -10.11
C PHE A 22 -16.69 2.10 -9.21
N THR A 23 -17.04 2.94 -8.25
CA THR A 23 -16.08 3.46 -7.27
C THR A 23 -15.47 2.33 -6.45
N PHE A 24 -16.28 1.36 -6.03
CA PHE A 24 -15.82 0.19 -5.29
C PHE A 24 -14.78 -0.61 -6.09
N THR A 25 -15.00 -0.82 -7.39
CA THR A 25 -14.04 -1.51 -8.25
C THR A 25 -12.70 -0.78 -8.33
N ILE A 26 -12.72 0.56 -8.45
CA ILE A 26 -11.51 1.39 -8.48
C ILE A 26 -10.74 1.26 -7.15
N VAL A 27 -11.45 1.38 -6.04
CA VAL A 27 -10.86 1.27 -4.69
C VAL A 27 -10.26 -0.12 -4.48
N MET A 28 -10.97 -1.18 -4.86
CA MET A 28 -10.46 -2.55 -4.79
C MET A 28 -9.19 -2.73 -5.63
N GLY A 29 -9.12 -2.14 -6.82
CA GLY A 29 -7.91 -2.15 -7.65
C GLY A 29 -6.72 -1.47 -6.96
N LEU A 30 -6.93 -0.30 -6.37
CA LEU A 30 -5.89 0.42 -5.62
C LEU A 30 -5.38 -0.39 -4.42
N PHE A 31 -6.29 -0.97 -3.64
CA PHE A 31 -5.93 -1.84 -2.52
C PHE A 31 -5.21 -3.10 -2.98
N SER A 32 -5.58 -3.67 -4.13
CA SER A 32 -4.87 -4.82 -4.71
C SER A 32 -3.41 -4.48 -5.01
N ILE A 33 -3.13 -3.32 -5.62
CA ILE A 33 -1.75 -2.88 -5.86
C ILE A 33 -1.00 -2.70 -4.53
N LEU A 34 -1.65 -2.06 -3.56
CA LEU A 34 -1.07 -1.82 -2.24
C LEU A 34 -0.72 -3.15 -1.53
N LEU A 35 -1.65 -4.10 -1.49
CA LEU A 35 -1.52 -5.33 -0.72
C LEU A 35 -0.73 -6.42 -1.44
N ASN A 36 -0.80 -6.50 -2.77
CA ASN A 36 -0.15 -7.56 -3.55
C ASN A 36 1.22 -7.16 -4.10
N ILE A 37 1.56 -5.87 -4.13
CA ILE A 37 2.85 -5.39 -4.65
C ILE A 37 3.60 -4.61 -3.57
N ILE A 38 3.03 -3.51 -3.10
CA ILE A 38 3.75 -2.58 -2.20
C ILE A 38 4.06 -3.26 -0.86
N LEU A 39 3.07 -3.91 -0.25
CA LEU A 39 3.24 -4.56 1.04
C LEU A 39 4.27 -5.72 0.97
N PRO A 40 4.22 -6.66 0.01
CA PRO A 40 5.26 -7.66 -0.18
C PRO A 40 6.63 -7.08 -0.43
N ALA A 41 6.75 -6.00 -1.21
CA ALA A 41 8.03 -5.35 -1.46
C ALA A 41 8.67 -4.81 -0.18
N ILE A 42 7.88 -4.13 0.67
CA ILE A 42 8.35 -3.61 1.97
C ILE A 42 8.79 -4.77 2.87
N ILE A 43 7.99 -5.82 2.99
CA ILE A 43 8.31 -6.99 3.84
C ILE A 43 9.58 -7.68 3.32
N THR A 44 9.69 -7.86 2.00
CA THR A 44 10.86 -8.48 1.36
C THR A 44 12.13 -7.69 1.65
N PHE A 45 12.08 -6.37 1.50
CA PHE A 45 13.21 -5.50 1.79
C PHE A 45 13.64 -5.58 3.25
N TRP A 46 12.67 -5.62 4.17
CA TRP A 46 12.95 -5.74 5.60
C TRP A 46 13.59 -7.09 5.95
N VAL A 47 13.05 -8.18 5.44
CA VAL A 47 13.59 -9.54 5.62
C VAL A 47 14.97 -9.67 4.98
N ALA A 48 15.21 -9.05 3.83
CA ALA A 48 16.52 -9.01 3.20
C ALA A 48 17.56 -8.34 4.11
N GLY A 49 17.20 -7.27 4.83
CA GLY A 49 18.06 -6.64 5.83
C GLY A 49 18.46 -7.58 6.97
N TRP A 50 17.55 -8.43 7.43
CA TRP A 50 17.85 -9.48 8.41
C TRP A 50 18.77 -10.56 7.85
N ILE A 51 18.46 -11.08 6.66
CA ILE A 51 19.26 -12.11 5.99
C ILE A 51 20.69 -11.60 5.79
N TYR A 52 20.85 -10.39 5.27
CA TYR A 52 22.16 -9.75 5.12
C TYR A 52 22.91 -9.64 6.45
N THR A 53 22.21 -9.24 7.51
CA THR A 53 22.81 -9.11 8.85
C THR A 53 23.28 -10.45 9.41
N ALA A 54 22.49 -11.50 9.19
CA ALA A 54 22.86 -12.86 9.57
C ALA A 54 24.07 -13.37 8.77
N ILE A 55 24.13 -13.14 7.46
CA ILE A 55 25.24 -13.57 6.58
C ILE A 55 26.57 -12.91 6.99
N VAL A 56 26.55 -11.62 7.34
CA VAL A 56 27.76 -10.88 7.77
C VAL A 56 28.16 -11.22 9.23
N GLY A 57 27.45 -12.14 9.90
CA GLY A 57 27.78 -12.59 11.26
C GLY A 57 27.52 -11.54 12.34
N ARG A 58 26.68 -10.53 12.06
CA ARG A 58 26.30 -9.50 13.03
C ARG A 58 25.04 -9.95 13.78
N PRO A 59 24.91 -9.65 15.09
CA PRO A 59 23.69 -9.99 15.81
C PRO A 59 22.51 -9.18 15.24
N ILE A 60 21.37 -9.84 15.01
CA ILE A 60 20.15 -9.24 14.44
C ILE A 60 19.68 -8.01 15.24
N ARG A 61 19.99 -7.97 16.55
CA ARG A 61 19.72 -6.85 17.45
C ARG A 61 20.37 -5.54 16.99
N ASN A 62 21.48 -5.60 16.26
CA ASN A 62 22.13 -4.41 15.70
C ASN A 62 21.30 -3.79 14.57
N TYR A 63 20.57 -4.60 13.79
CA TYR A 63 19.68 -4.10 12.73
C TYR A 63 18.56 -3.23 13.29
N TYR A 64 18.02 -3.55 14.47
CA TYR A 64 17.00 -2.74 15.13
C TYR A 64 17.55 -1.46 15.76
N ARG A 65 18.83 -1.44 16.16
CA ARG A 65 19.50 -0.24 16.68
C ARG A 65 19.91 0.73 15.57
N GLN A 66 20.29 0.20 14.42
CA GLN A 66 20.73 0.94 13.24
C GLN A 66 20.14 0.29 11.99
N PRO A 67 18.88 0.65 11.62
CA PRO A 67 18.31 0.19 10.36
C PRO A 67 19.18 0.67 9.20
N LEU A 68 19.34 -0.15 8.15
CA LEU A 68 20.19 0.13 6.98
C LEU A 68 21.69 0.28 7.28
N TRP A 69 22.22 -0.28 8.38
CA TRP A 69 23.64 -0.14 8.76
C TRP A 69 24.65 -0.49 7.65
N TYR A 70 24.26 -1.33 6.70
CA TYR A 70 25.08 -1.75 5.56
C TYR A 70 25.39 -0.66 4.55
N THR A 71 24.68 0.48 4.56
CA THR A 71 24.99 1.62 3.68
C THR A 71 26.15 2.46 4.20
N ASN A 72 26.53 2.31 5.47
CA ASN A 72 27.60 3.05 6.13
C ASN A 72 28.76 2.11 6.53
N TYR A 73 29.04 1.10 5.72
CA TYR A 73 30.21 0.25 5.94
C TYR A 73 31.47 0.99 5.47
N LYS A 74 32.36 1.32 6.41
CA LYS A 74 33.75 1.72 6.13
C LYS A 74 34.65 0.50 6.13
#